data_AF-A0A9D7CBN5-F1
#
_entry.id   AF-A0A9D7CBN5-F1
#
_cell.length_a   1.000
_cell.length_b   1.000
_cell.length_c   1.000
_cell.angle_alpha   90.00
_cell.angle_beta   90.00
_cell.angle_gamma   90.00
#
_symmetry.space_group_name_H-M   'P 1'
#
loop_
_entity.id
_entity.type
_entity.pdbx_description
1 polymer ?
#
loop_
_entity_poly.entity_id
_entity_poly.type
_entity_poly.pdbx_seq_one_letter_code
_entity_poly.pdbx_strand_id
1 'polypeptide(L)'
;MEELIEKVTAAAGITEEQAKKSIEAVSAYVKDRLPESFRSQIDNLVSGGTLSEGMKTKMGTVAEDLRDKAEDVIDDVREKLSGLFSSRKEEGK
;
A
#
# COMPACT_ATOMS: atom_id res chain seq x y z
N MET A 1 12.49 -16.97 -0.30
CA MET A 1 13.50 -15.95 0.05
C MET A 1 14.60 -15.89 -1.02
N GLU A 2 14.99 -17.03 -1.60
CA GLU A 2 16.01 -17.12 -2.66
C GLU A 2 15.70 -16.23 -3.88
N GLU A 3 14.47 -16.25 -4.40
CA GLU A 3 14.08 -15.37 -5.52
C GLU A 3 14.26 -13.86 -5.19
N LEU A 4 13.97 -13.47 -3.94
CA LEU A 4 14.11 -12.08 -3.49
C LEU A 4 15.59 -11.71 -3.35
N ILE A 5 16.41 -12.63 -2.86
CA ILE A 5 17.86 -12.47 -2.79
C ILE A 5 18.42 -12.28 -4.19
N GLU A 6 18.06 -13.13 -5.16
CA GLU A 6 18.53 -13.03 -6.55
C GLU A 6 18.14 -11.69 -7.19
N LYS A 7 16.89 -11.23 -7.00
CA LYS A 7 16.43 -9.93 -7.50
C LYS A 7 17.24 -8.78 -6.90
N VAL A 8 17.52 -8.83 -5.60
CA VAL A 8 18.27 -7.78 -4.90
C VAL A 8 19.75 -7.80 -5.29
N THR A 9 20.38 -8.97 -5.41
CA THR A 9 21.77 -9.08 -5.87
C THR A 9 21.92 -8.58 -7.30
N ALA A 10 21.03 -8.98 -8.21
CA ALA A 10 21.04 -8.55 -9.61
C ALA A 10 20.81 -7.04 -9.75
N ALA A 11 19.88 -6.47 -8.98
CA ALA A 11 19.54 -5.05 -9.07
C ALA A 11 20.56 -4.12 -8.38
N ALA A 12 21.09 -4.53 -7.22
CA ALA A 12 21.99 -3.70 -6.42
C ALA A 12 23.48 -4.01 -6.65
N GLY A 13 23.80 -5.09 -7.38
CA GLY A 13 25.18 -5.52 -7.61
C GLY A 13 25.90 -5.96 -6.33
N ILE A 14 25.17 -6.50 -5.36
CA ILE A 14 25.68 -6.93 -4.05
C ILE A 14 25.76 -8.45 -3.95
N THR A 15 26.52 -8.96 -2.98
CA THR A 15 26.60 -10.40 -2.74
C THR A 15 25.32 -10.96 -2.11
N GLU A 16 25.11 -12.27 -2.22
CA GLU A 16 23.94 -12.92 -1.60
C GLU A 16 23.87 -12.71 -0.09
N GLU A 17 25.01 -12.77 0.61
CA GLU A 17 25.06 -12.50 2.05
C GLU A 17 24.65 -11.05 2.38
N GLN A 18 25.07 -10.09 1.55
CA GLN A 18 24.69 -8.69 1.70
C GLN A 18 23.20 -8.48 1.43
N ALA A 19 22.66 -9.13 0.39
CA ALA A 19 21.23 -9.10 0.07
C ALA A 19 20.40 -9.69 1.21
N LYS A 20 20.79 -10.85 1.74
CA LYS A 20 20.10 -11.49 2.87
C LYS A 20 20.05 -10.58 4.10
N LYS A 21 21.20 -10.03 4.52
CA LYS A 21 21.27 -9.08 5.64
C LYS A 21 20.42 -7.83 5.40
N SER A 22 20.42 -7.32 4.16
CA SER A 22 19.64 -6.13 3.80
C SER A 22 18.13 -6.41 3.89
N ILE A 23 17.68 -7.54 3.35
CA ILE A 23 16.29 -7.98 3.41
C ILE A 23 15.86 -8.17 4.88
N GLU A 24 16.69 -8.80 5.70
CA GLU A 24 16.41 -8.99 7.14
C GLU A 24 16.30 -7.65 7.89
N ALA A 25 17.22 -6.70 7.64
CA ALA A 25 17.19 -5.39 8.27
C ALA A 25 15.92 -4.59 7.90
N VAL A 26 15.54 -4.60 6.61
CA VAL A 26 14.30 -3.95 6.16
C VAL A 26 13.08 -4.66 6.74
N SER A 27 13.06 -5.98 6.75
CA SER A 27 11.97 -6.78 7.33
C SER A 27 11.78 -6.48 8.82
N ALA A 28 12.87 -6.41 9.59
CA ALA A 28 12.83 -6.03 11.00
C ALA A 28 12.25 -4.62 11.19
N TYR A 29 12.73 -3.64 10.42
CA TYR A 29 12.21 -2.27 10.48
C TYR A 29 10.70 -2.20 10.18
N VAL A 30 10.24 -2.93 9.17
CA VAL A 30 8.81 -2.97 8.80
C VAL A 30 7.98 -3.65 9.88
N LYS A 31 8.46 -4.76 10.47
CA LYS A 31 7.77 -5.45 11.58
C LYS A 31 7.66 -4.60 12.84
N ASP A 32 8.63 -3.73 13.09
CA ASP A 32 8.60 -2.79 14.22
C ASP A 32 7.59 -1.65 14.02
N ARG A 33 7.29 -1.31 12.76
CA ARG A 33 6.30 -0.27 12.43
C ARG A 33 4.89 -0.79 12.22
N LEU A 34 4.72 -2.09 12.01
CA LEU A 34 3.42 -2.70 11.79
C LEU A 34 2.84 -3.32 13.08
N PRO A 35 1.50 -3.33 13.23
CA PRO A 35 0.83 -4.04 14.32
C PRO A 35 1.23 -5.52 14.37
N GLU A 36 1.26 -6.13 15.57
CA GLU A 36 1.68 -7.53 15.75
C GLU A 36 0.93 -8.52 14.86
N SER A 37 -0.36 -8.24 14.60
CA SER A 37 -1.20 -9.04 13.71
C SER A 37 -0.63 -9.19 12.30
N PHE A 38 0.24 -8.29 11.84
CA PHE A 38 0.85 -8.32 10.51
C PHE A 38 2.26 -8.91 10.47
N ARG A 39 2.93 -9.08 11.62
CA ARG A 39 4.32 -9.54 11.68
C ARG A 39 4.52 -10.92 11.02
N SER A 40 3.65 -11.87 11.33
CA SER A 40 3.70 -13.21 10.74
C SER A 40 3.44 -13.22 9.23
N GLN A 41 2.69 -12.25 8.72
CA GLN A 41 2.36 -12.12 7.31
C GLN A 41 3.55 -11.56 6.52
N ILE A 42 4.29 -10.62 7.12
CA ILE A 42 5.57 -10.13 6.60
C ILE A 42 6.61 -11.26 6.56
N ASP A 43 6.71 -12.07 7.62
CA ASP A 43 7.62 -13.23 7.64
C ASP A 43 7.33 -14.22 6.51
N ASN A 44 6.04 -14.54 6.31
CA ASN A 44 5.63 -15.43 5.22
C ASN A 44 5.99 -14.84 3.85
N LEU A 45 5.74 -13.56 3.62
CA LEU A 45 6.04 -12.91 2.34
C LEU A 45 7.55 -12.86 2.06
N VAL A 46 8.36 -12.45 3.03
CA VAL A 46 9.82 -12.37 2.90
C VAL A 46 10.44 -13.76 2.72
N SER A 47 9.84 -14.79 3.32
CA SER A 47 10.25 -16.18 3.11
C SER A 47 9.91 -16.72 1.73
N GLY A 48 9.21 -15.97 0.88
CA GLY A 48 8.79 -16.38 -0.47
C GLY A 48 7.41 -17.04 -0.50
N GLY A 49 6.67 -16.98 0.60
CA GLY A 49 5.24 -17.32 0.64
C GLY A 49 4.39 -16.19 0.04
N THR A 50 3.11 -16.48 -0.15
CA THR A 50 2.13 -15.49 -0.60
C THR A 50 1.44 -14.81 0.59
N LEU A 51 0.99 -13.57 0.39
CA LEU A 51 0.13 -12.89 1.36
C LEU A 51 -1.11 -13.74 1.64
N SER A 52 -1.35 -14.00 2.92
CA SER A 52 -2.50 -14.77 3.41
C SER A 52 -3.81 -14.20 2.85
N GLU A 53 -4.79 -15.06 2.58
CA GLU A 53 -6.13 -14.61 2.17
C GLU A 53 -6.71 -13.60 3.17
N GLY A 54 -6.51 -13.81 4.49
CA GLY A 54 -6.92 -12.85 5.51
C GLY A 54 -6.30 -11.45 5.36
N MET A 55 -5.09 -11.32 4.81
CA MET A 55 -4.52 -10.01 4.47
C MET A 55 -5.14 -9.45 3.20
N LYS A 56 -5.33 -10.29 2.17
CA LYS A 56 -5.94 -9.87 0.91
C LYS A 56 -7.35 -9.36 1.13
N THR A 57 -8.14 -10.05 1.96
CA THR A 57 -9.47 -9.61 2.36
C THR A 57 -9.40 -8.30 3.12
N LYS A 58 -8.54 -8.18 4.15
CA LYS A 58 -8.41 -6.93 4.92
C LYS A 58 -7.93 -5.76 4.05
N MET A 59 -7.04 -6.00 3.10
CA MET A 59 -6.54 -4.98 2.18
C MET A 59 -7.59 -4.63 1.13
N GLY A 60 -8.42 -5.59 0.71
CA GLY A 60 -9.63 -5.37 -0.07
C GLY A 60 -10.62 -4.49 0.69
N THR A 61 -10.93 -4.81 1.94
CA THR A 61 -11.82 -4.00 2.79
C THR A 61 -11.28 -2.60 3.02
N VAL A 62 -9.97 -2.43 3.29
CA VAL A 62 -9.36 -1.09 3.40
C VAL A 62 -9.43 -0.34 2.07
N ALA A 63 -9.22 -1.01 0.94
CA ALA A 63 -9.35 -0.39 -0.37
C ALA A 63 -10.80 0.02 -0.68
N GLU A 64 -11.79 -0.78 -0.28
CA GLU A 64 -13.21 -0.45 -0.36
C GLU A 64 -13.54 0.73 0.55
N ASP A 65 -13.17 0.71 1.83
CA ASP A 65 -13.36 1.82 2.78
C ASP A 65 -12.74 3.14 2.29
N LEU A 66 -11.56 3.07 1.67
CA LEU A 66 -10.93 4.24 1.06
C LEU A 66 -11.65 4.70 -0.21
N ARG A 67 -12.21 3.78 -0.99
CA ARG A 67 -12.96 4.08 -2.21
C ARG A 67 -14.32 4.69 -1.87
N ASP A 68 -15.05 4.14 -0.91
CA ASP A 68 -16.32 4.69 -0.44
C ASP A 68 -16.12 6.10 0.15
N LYS A 69 -15.08 6.31 0.97
CA LYS A 69 -14.73 7.65 1.46
C LYS A 69 -14.27 8.60 0.35
N ALA A 70 -13.62 8.09 -0.69
CA ALA A 70 -13.23 8.90 -1.83
C ALA A 70 -14.43 9.28 -2.70
N GLU A 71 -15.39 8.37 -2.91
CA GLU A 71 -16.65 8.65 -3.60
C GLU A 71 -17.44 9.73 -2.86
N ASP A 72 -17.60 9.62 -1.53
CA ASP A 72 -18.25 10.65 -0.71
C ASP A 72 -17.57 12.03 -0.84
N VAL A 73 -16.23 12.08 -0.79
CA VAL A 73 -15.48 13.34 -0.92
C VAL A 73 -15.57 13.90 -2.35
N ILE A 74 -15.54 13.03 -3.37
CA ILE A 74 -15.66 13.44 -4.77
C ILE A 74 -17.06 14.01 -5.04
N ASP A 75 -18.11 13.40 -4.50
CA ASP A 75 -19.48 13.91 -4.66
C ASP A 75 -19.67 15.24 -3.91
N ASP A 76 -19.15 15.37 -2.69
CA ASP A 76 -19.22 16.63 -1.92
C ASP A 76 -18.48 17.79 -2.63
N VAL A 77 -17.32 17.49 -3.23
CA VAL A 77 -16.56 18.42 -4.06
C VAL A 77 -17.31 18.73 -5.36
N ARG A 78 -17.90 17.73 -6.01
CA ARG A 78 -18.65 17.91 -7.26
C ARG A 78 -19.90 18.77 -7.06
N GLU A 79 -20.60 18.62 -5.93
CA GLU A 79 -21.76 19.44 -5.59
C GLU A 79 -21.35 20.91 -5.36
N LYS A 80 -20.29 21.14 -4.58
CA LYS A 80 -19.76 22.49 -4.33
C LYS A 80 -19.20 23.14 -5.60
N LEU A 81 -18.54 22.37 -6.45
CA LEU A 81 -18.09 22.82 -7.77
C LEU A 81 -19.26 23.15 -8.69
N SER A 82 -20.32 22.33 -8.69
CA SER A 82 -21.52 22.58 -9.50
C SER A 82 -22.26 23.84 -9.04
N GLY A 83 -22.31 24.10 -7.73
CA GLY A 83 -22.82 25.35 -7.16
C GLY A 83 -21.99 26.57 -7.58
N LEU A 84 -20.66 26.48 -7.54
CA LEU A 84 -19.77 27.53 -8.01
C LEU A 84 -19.84 27.77 -9.52
N PHE A 85 -19.95 26.71 -10.32
CA PHE A 85 -20.02 26.79 -11.77
C PHE A 85 -21.38 27.36 -12.25
N SER A 86 -22.45 27.09 -11.50
CA SER A 86 -23.77 27.65 -11.77
C SER A 86 -23.83 29.14 -11.39
N SER A 87 -23.24 29.51 -10.24
CA SER A 87 -23.17 30.91 -9.80
C SER A 87 -22.36 31.80 -10.75
N ARG A 88 -21.27 31.28 -11.34
CA ARG A 88 -20.50 32.01 -12.37
C ARG A 88 -21.23 32.13 -13.73
N LYS A 89 -22.21 31.26 -14.02
CA LYS A 89 -22.96 31.28 -15.29
C LYS A 89 -24.14 32.26 -15.25
N GLU A 90 -24.61 32.66 -14.07
CA GLU A 90 -25.69 33.64 -13.90
C GLU A 90 -25.22 35.10 -13.75
N GLU A 91 -24.00 35.37 -13.27
CA GLU A 91 -23.48 36.74 -13.08
C GLU A 91 -22.85 37.39 -14.33
N GLY A 92 -22.90 36.72 -15.48
CA GLY A 92 -22.30 37.17 -16.75
C GLY A 92 -23.29 37.68 -17.81
N LYS A 93 -24.47 38.18 -17.42
CA LYS A 93 -25.46 38.75 -18.32
C LYS A 93 -25.77 40.22 -18.00
#